data_AF-A0A1Y1BAT9-F1
#
_entry.id   AF-A0A1Y1BAT9-F1
#
_cell.length_a   1.000
_cell.length_b   1.000
_cell.length_c   1.000
_cell.angle_alpha   90.00
_cell.angle_beta   90.00
_cell.angle_gamma   90.00
#
_symmetry.space_group_name_H-M   'P 1'
#
loop_
_entity.id
_entity.type
_entity.pdbx_description
1 polymer ?
#
loop_
_entity_poly.entity_id
_entity_poly.type
_entity_poly.pdbx_seq_one_letter_code
_entity_poly.pdbx_strand_id
1 'polypeptide(L)'
;MKTAKSSITRLKKAIIDKFPSAPDIYGFQGINRDLLIECLDETYGLLEGLSEKRETFDVIFMKRSLAELTKACTDYLKDDFLKEFNKEKKFNNFLDCIFKIRNLVKQTYLLVIEESIRNESQISILKEDLKNYQEQLQNYLDYKVQIDESAELINAMKDDLKAYHSQYEDASSHVDSVVSQVEKQLEALTRDVSTAENEVEQIITTKNKIVRNKVAYQGSVDRFNQLIENLETRNEEATSQIESIETIKKTIIEQQESIQNIIDDANRASMAGSFKKRKDELNGPIRSSWWIMISSLILAAGVSAILLLNSGLLTGEFKYQDFLVKIPVIAPFIWIAWSSSQRNNYLIRIQEDYAFKYASAMAFEGYKKQVQEIDSDLEKRLLDLSVENMGMNPIRLFDKTVKCSPVNDVIHGVAEATKNLKDAVIPKKGS
;
A
#
# COMPACT_ATOMS: atom_id res chain seq x y z
N MET A 1 -140.16 -19.85 -1.67
CA MET A 1 -140.37 -19.81 -0.21
C MET A 1 -141.40 -18.78 0.20
N LYS A 2 -141.35 -17.53 -0.29
CA LYS A 2 -142.41 -16.53 -0.03
C LYS A 2 -143.82 -17.04 -0.35
N THR A 3 -143.99 -17.74 -1.49
CA THR A 3 -145.27 -18.35 -1.91
C THR A 3 -145.74 -19.46 -0.96
N ALA A 4 -144.86 -20.41 -0.63
CA ALA A 4 -145.10 -21.50 0.32
C ALA A 4 -145.46 -21.01 1.74
N LYS A 5 -144.74 -20.00 2.23
CA LYS A 5 -145.05 -19.34 3.51
C LYS A 5 -146.43 -18.67 3.45
N SER A 6 -146.71 -17.94 2.36
CA SER A 6 -148.01 -17.28 2.16
C SER A 6 -149.17 -18.27 2.09
N SER A 7 -148.99 -19.46 1.49
CA SER A 7 -150.05 -20.48 1.45
C SER A 7 -150.37 -21.05 2.83
N ILE A 8 -149.38 -21.24 3.70
CA ILE A 8 -149.61 -21.63 5.11
C ILE A 8 -150.31 -20.51 5.89
N THR A 9 -149.89 -19.26 5.73
CA THR A 9 -150.54 -18.12 6.40
C THR A 9 -152.01 -17.97 5.98
N ARG A 10 -152.32 -18.17 4.70
CA ARG A 10 -153.71 -18.15 4.20
C ARG A 10 -154.53 -19.30 4.76
N LEU A 11 -153.94 -20.50 4.84
CA LEU A 11 -154.60 -21.66 5.42
C LEU A 11 -154.91 -21.45 6.90
N LYS A 12 -153.94 -20.92 7.68
CA LYS A 12 -154.12 -20.54 9.08
C LYS A 12 -155.29 -19.56 9.25
N LYS A 13 -155.36 -18.51 8.43
CA LYS A 13 -156.47 -17.55 8.48
C LYS A 13 -157.82 -18.20 8.17
N ALA A 14 -157.88 -19.07 7.15
CA ALA A 14 -159.10 -19.78 6.79
C ALA A 14 -159.59 -20.73 7.91
N ILE A 15 -158.68 -21.36 8.66
CA ILE A 15 -159.00 -22.17 9.84
C ILE A 15 -159.60 -21.31 10.95
N ILE A 16 -159.02 -20.13 11.21
CA ILE A 16 -159.53 -19.18 12.22
C ILE A 16 -160.95 -18.72 11.90
N ASP A 17 -161.23 -18.42 10.63
CA ASP A 17 -162.52 -17.88 10.20
C ASP A 17 -163.64 -18.94 10.19
N LYS A 18 -163.31 -20.22 9.95
CA LYS A 18 -164.31 -21.29 9.73
C LYS A 18 -164.59 -22.17 10.95
N PHE A 19 -163.62 -22.36 11.85
CA PHE A 19 -163.79 -23.27 12.98
C PHE A 19 -164.05 -22.53 14.31
N PRO A 20 -165.01 -22.98 15.12
CA PRO A 20 -165.31 -22.36 16.42
C PRO A 20 -164.16 -22.59 17.42
N SER A 21 -164.06 -21.70 18.41
CA SER A 21 -163.17 -21.85 19.58
C SER A 21 -163.71 -22.90 20.58
N ALA A 22 -163.97 -24.13 20.11
CA ALA A 22 -164.44 -25.23 20.94
C ALA A 22 -163.27 -26.15 21.36
N PRO A 23 -163.36 -26.83 22.52
CA PRO A 23 -162.33 -27.76 22.98
C PRO A 23 -162.16 -28.96 22.03
N ASP A 24 -163.24 -29.38 21.36
CA ASP A 24 -163.21 -30.45 20.35
C ASP A 24 -163.99 -30.00 19.10
N ILE A 25 -163.39 -30.20 17.92
CA ILE A 25 -164.04 -29.92 16.63
C ILE A 25 -164.66 -31.21 16.09
N TYR A 26 -165.98 -31.16 15.80
CA TYR A 26 -166.74 -32.26 15.17
C TYR A 26 -166.56 -33.65 15.81
N GLY A 27 -166.40 -33.72 17.14
CA GLY A 27 -166.31 -35.00 17.87
C GLY A 27 -164.92 -35.63 17.95
N PHE A 28 -163.87 -34.98 17.42
CA PHE A 28 -162.48 -35.43 17.54
C PHE A 28 -161.87 -34.92 18.85
N GLN A 29 -161.68 -35.83 19.82
CA GLN A 29 -161.09 -35.51 21.12
C GLN A 29 -159.66 -34.98 21.00
N GLY A 30 -159.40 -33.82 21.61
CA GLY A 30 -158.07 -33.20 21.65
C GLY A 30 -157.67 -32.46 20.37
N ILE A 31 -158.53 -32.45 19.34
CA ILE A 31 -158.33 -31.65 18.14
C ILE A 31 -159.13 -30.36 18.28
N ASN A 32 -158.44 -29.35 18.79
CA ASN A 32 -158.94 -27.99 18.84
C ASN A 32 -158.30 -27.13 17.74
N ARG A 33 -158.86 -25.95 17.54
CA ARG A 33 -158.38 -24.98 16.55
C ARG A 33 -156.93 -24.54 16.82
N ASP A 34 -156.58 -24.38 18.09
CA ASP A 34 -155.29 -23.83 18.50
C ASP A 34 -154.14 -24.81 18.20
N LEU A 35 -154.36 -26.12 18.35
CA LEU A 35 -153.43 -27.18 17.98
C LEU A 35 -153.13 -27.18 16.47
N LEU A 36 -154.17 -26.99 15.64
CA LEU A 36 -153.99 -26.90 14.18
C LEU A 36 -153.19 -25.66 13.79
N ILE A 37 -153.41 -24.54 14.49
CA ILE A 37 -152.66 -23.30 14.30
C ILE A 37 -151.19 -23.49 14.71
N GLU A 38 -150.93 -24.07 15.88
CA GLU A 38 -149.58 -24.34 16.38
C GLU A 38 -148.81 -25.25 15.41
N CYS A 39 -149.44 -26.32 14.90
CA CYS A 39 -148.86 -27.20 13.89
C CYS A 39 -148.45 -26.44 12.61
N LEU A 40 -149.28 -25.51 12.15
CA LEU A 40 -148.98 -24.69 10.98
C LEU A 40 -147.92 -23.63 11.27
N ASP A 41 -147.85 -23.09 12.49
CA ASP A 41 -146.82 -22.15 12.93
C ASP A 41 -145.45 -22.83 13.03
N GLU A 42 -145.37 -24.04 13.58
CA GLU A 42 -144.15 -24.85 13.56
C GLU A 42 -143.71 -25.15 12.12
N THR A 43 -144.66 -25.54 11.25
CA THR A 43 -144.38 -25.78 9.84
C THR A 43 -143.87 -24.51 9.14
N TYR A 44 -144.43 -23.35 9.48
CA TYR A 44 -143.98 -22.05 8.97
C TYR A 44 -142.55 -21.73 9.42
N GLY A 45 -142.21 -22.00 10.69
CA GLY A 45 -140.86 -21.84 11.23
C GLY A 45 -139.84 -22.73 10.50
N LEU A 46 -140.17 -23.99 10.22
CA LEU A 46 -139.30 -24.88 9.45
C LEU A 46 -139.12 -24.41 8.00
N LEU A 47 -140.16 -23.84 7.38
CA LEU A 47 -140.04 -23.19 6.07
C LEU A 47 -139.16 -21.93 6.11
N GLU A 48 -138.95 -21.31 7.26
CA GLU A 48 -138.02 -20.19 7.41
C GLU A 48 -136.57 -20.63 7.32
N GLY A 49 -136.19 -21.69 8.02
CA GLY A 49 -134.84 -22.24 7.89
C GLY A 49 -134.54 -22.67 6.45
N LEU A 50 -135.52 -23.25 5.74
CA LEU A 50 -135.39 -23.66 4.33
C LEU A 50 -135.30 -22.48 3.33
N SER A 51 -135.27 -21.24 3.82
CA SER A 51 -135.26 -20.06 2.96
C SER A 51 -133.89 -19.70 2.39
N GLU A 52 -132.79 -20.23 2.93
CA GLU A 52 -131.42 -19.97 2.44
C GLU A 52 -131.04 -20.96 1.32
N LYS A 53 -131.33 -22.25 1.48
CA LYS A 53 -131.04 -23.31 0.49
C LYS A 53 -132.20 -23.51 -0.51
N ARG A 54 -132.59 -22.46 -1.23
CA ARG A 54 -133.82 -22.45 -2.06
C ARG A 54 -133.78 -23.33 -3.30
N GLU A 55 -132.59 -23.64 -3.80
CA GLU A 55 -132.34 -24.23 -5.12
C GLU A 55 -132.05 -25.74 -5.07
N THR A 56 -132.02 -26.34 -3.89
CA THR A 56 -131.87 -27.79 -3.77
C THR A 56 -133.09 -28.51 -4.32
N PHE A 57 -132.86 -29.66 -4.95
CA PHE A 57 -133.91 -30.49 -5.54
C PHE A 57 -135.04 -30.76 -4.54
N ASP A 58 -134.69 -31.13 -3.30
CA ASP A 58 -135.65 -31.44 -2.25
C ASP A 58 -136.52 -30.24 -1.87
N VAL A 59 -135.93 -29.04 -1.78
CA VAL A 59 -136.66 -27.79 -1.46
C VAL A 59 -137.55 -27.34 -2.62
N ILE A 60 -137.16 -27.60 -3.87
CA ILE A 60 -137.98 -27.32 -5.05
C ILE A 60 -139.18 -28.26 -5.10
N PHE A 61 -138.96 -29.57 -4.93
CA PHE A 61 -140.03 -30.57 -4.93
C PHE A 61 -141.02 -30.34 -3.79
N MET A 62 -140.52 -30.09 -2.58
CA MET A 62 -141.34 -29.76 -1.42
C MET A 62 -142.27 -28.57 -1.68
N LYS A 63 -141.80 -27.48 -2.29
CA LYS A 63 -142.64 -26.30 -2.59
C LYS A 63 -143.82 -26.67 -3.50
N ARG A 64 -143.60 -27.55 -4.47
CA ARG A 64 -144.65 -27.97 -5.42
C ARG A 64 -145.69 -28.83 -4.72
N SER A 65 -145.27 -29.86 -3.99
CA SER A 65 -146.17 -30.73 -3.23
C SER A 65 -146.91 -29.97 -2.12
N LEU A 66 -146.25 -29.01 -1.46
CA LEU A 66 -146.89 -28.13 -0.46
C LEU A 66 -147.99 -27.25 -1.08
N ALA A 67 -147.78 -26.74 -2.30
CA ALA A 67 -148.79 -25.95 -3.00
C ALA A 67 -150.04 -26.79 -3.34
N GLU A 68 -149.86 -28.04 -3.74
CA GLU A 68 -150.96 -28.98 -4.01
C GLU A 68 -151.73 -29.33 -2.72
N LEU A 69 -151.01 -29.64 -1.64
CA LEU A 69 -151.63 -29.98 -0.35
C LEU A 69 -152.35 -28.78 0.29
N THR A 70 -151.76 -27.58 0.25
CA THR A 70 -152.41 -26.38 0.80
C THR A 70 -153.63 -25.96 0.00
N LYS A 71 -153.63 -26.18 -1.33
CA LYS A 71 -154.82 -26.01 -2.16
C LYS A 71 -155.91 -27.01 -1.75
N ALA A 72 -155.58 -28.29 -1.59
CA ALA A 72 -156.52 -29.30 -1.11
C ALA A 72 -157.13 -28.92 0.25
N CYS A 73 -156.31 -28.49 1.22
CA CYS A 73 -156.80 -28.00 2.52
C CYS A 73 -157.72 -26.78 2.40
N THR A 74 -157.42 -25.86 1.48
CA THR A 74 -158.23 -24.65 1.28
C THR A 74 -159.55 -24.97 0.59
N ASP A 75 -159.56 -25.92 -0.35
CA ASP A 75 -160.77 -26.37 -1.05
C ASP A 75 -161.71 -27.10 -0.06
N TYR A 76 -161.15 -27.92 0.86
CA TYR A 76 -161.93 -28.48 1.97
C TYR A 76 -162.62 -27.40 2.83
N LEU A 77 -161.99 -26.23 3.03
CA LEU A 77 -162.54 -25.12 3.82
C LEU A 77 -163.60 -24.28 3.10
N LYS A 78 -163.66 -24.36 1.77
CA LYS A 78 -164.64 -23.64 0.94
C LYS A 78 -165.95 -24.40 0.77
N ASP A 79 -165.89 -25.73 0.70
CA ASP A 79 -167.07 -26.58 0.74
C ASP A 79 -167.84 -26.28 2.03
N ASP A 80 -169.14 -25.98 1.90
CA ASP A 80 -169.96 -25.55 3.03
C ASP A 80 -170.20 -26.75 3.95
N PHE A 81 -169.27 -26.96 4.90
CA PHE A 81 -169.25 -28.04 5.90
C PHE A 81 -170.61 -28.22 6.61
N LEU A 82 -171.47 -27.21 6.57
CA LEU A 82 -172.72 -27.14 7.28
C LEU A 82 -173.89 -27.89 6.61
N LYS A 83 -173.82 -28.31 5.34
CA LYS A 83 -175.00 -28.86 4.62
C LYS A 83 -175.00 -30.35 4.22
N GLU A 84 -173.99 -31.17 4.55
CA GLU A 84 -173.94 -32.58 4.10
C GLU A 84 -173.81 -33.65 5.21
N PHE A 85 -174.31 -34.87 4.92
CA PHE A 85 -174.45 -36.06 5.77
C PHE A 85 -173.13 -36.76 6.20
N ASN A 86 -171.95 -36.13 6.03
CA ASN A 86 -170.66 -36.83 6.16
C ASN A 86 -169.49 -35.93 6.69
N LYS A 87 -169.75 -35.17 7.76
CA LYS A 87 -168.83 -34.14 8.28
C LYS A 87 -167.52 -34.70 8.87
N GLU A 88 -167.59 -35.79 9.63
CA GLU A 88 -166.43 -36.40 10.28
C GLU A 88 -165.39 -36.93 9.29
N LYS A 89 -165.85 -37.61 8.22
CA LYS A 89 -164.97 -38.15 7.18
C LYS A 89 -164.25 -37.05 6.40
N LYS A 90 -164.94 -35.95 6.08
CA LYS A 90 -164.33 -34.78 5.42
C LYS A 90 -163.32 -34.09 6.34
N PHE A 91 -163.61 -33.96 7.64
CA PHE A 91 -162.69 -33.39 8.61
C PHE A 91 -161.44 -34.27 8.81
N ASN A 92 -161.57 -35.60 8.86
CA ASN A 92 -160.42 -36.50 8.94
C ASN A 92 -159.47 -36.38 7.74
N ASN A 93 -160.03 -36.23 6.52
CA ASN A 93 -159.21 -36.01 5.32
C ASN A 93 -158.48 -34.66 5.35
N PHE A 94 -159.12 -33.63 5.91
CA PHE A 94 -158.48 -32.34 6.15
C PHE A 94 -157.31 -32.45 7.15
N LEU A 95 -157.49 -33.20 8.24
CA LEU A 95 -156.42 -33.48 9.22
C LEU A 95 -155.25 -34.24 8.58
N ASP A 96 -155.53 -35.27 7.78
CA ASP A 96 -154.50 -36.01 7.04
C ASP A 96 -153.70 -35.10 6.08
N CYS A 97 -154.38 -34.16 5.42
CA CYS A 97 -153.69 -33.18 4.57
C CYS A 97 -152.81 -32.21 5.38
N ILE A 98 -153.25 -31.73 6.55
CA ILE A 98 -152.41 -30.93 7.46
C ILE A 98 -151.20 -31.74 7.95
N PHE A 99 -151.39 -33.01 8.30
CA PHE A 99 -150.30 -33.88 8.74
C PHE A 99 -149.27 -34.12 7.62
N LYS A 100 -149.73 -34.34 6.38
CA LYS A 100 -148.86 -34.45 5.19
C LYS A 100 -148.05 -33.18 4.94
N ILE A 101 -148.67 -32.00 5.10
CA ILE A 101 -147.99 -30.70 5.02
C ILE A 101 -146.84 -30.65 6.04
N ARG A 102 -147.12 -30.97 7.31
CA ARG A 102 -146.13 -30.97 8.39
C ARG A 102 -144.95 -31.92 8.11
N ASN A 103 -145.24 -33.18 7.76
CA ASN A 103 -144.20 -34.18 7.52
C ASN A 103 -143.30 -33.85 6.33
N LEU A 104 -143.89 -33.39 5.23
CA LEU A 104 -143.13 -33.04 4.02
C LEU A 104 -142.11 -31.94 4.31
N VAL A 105 -142.54 -30.88 5.02
CA VAL A 105 -141.66 -29.76 5.39
C VAL A 105 -140.58 -30.23 6.38
N LYS A 106 -140.96 -31.01 7.40
CA LYS A 106 -140.03 -31.50 8.42
C LYS A 106 -138.95 -32.43 7.84
N GLN A 107 -139.31 -33.36 6.96
CA GLN A 107 -138.35 -34.25 6.29
C GLN A 107 -137.37 -33.46 5.42
N THR A 108 -137.87 -32.51 4.64
CA THR A 108 -137.03 -31.66 3.79
C THR A 108 -136.06 -30.82 4.62
N TYR A 109 -136.51 -30.30 5.77
CA TYR A 109 -135.68 -29.56 6.71
C TYR A 109 -134.50 -30.40 7.24
N LEU A 110 -134.76 -31.62 7.69
CA LEU A 110 -133.75 -32.53 8.24
C LEU A 110 -132.68 -32.93 7.22
N LEU A 111 -133.08 -33.11 5.95
CA LEU A 111 -132.18 -33.48 4.85
C LEU A 111 -131.25 -32.34 4.43
N VAL A 112 -131.77 -31.11 4.42
CA VAL A 112 -131.10 -29.98 3.76
C VAL A 112 -130.34 -29.09 4.74
N ILE A 113 -130.81 -28.96 5.99
CA ILE A 113 -130.25 -28.02 6.97
C ILE A 113 -129.48 -28.75 8.06
N GLU A 114 -130.05 -29.78 8.67
CA GLU A 114 -129.38 -30.46 9.79
C GLU A 114 -128.22 -31.37 9.35
N GLU A 115 -128.00 -31.56 8.04
CA GLU A 115 -126.91 -32.40 7.49
C GLU A 115 -126.83 -33.77 8.20
N SER A 116 -127.98 -34.28 8.64
CA SER A 116 -128.09 -35.40 9.57
C SER A 116 -127.79 -36.77 8.94
N ILE A 117 -127.54 -36.80 7.63
CA ILE A 117 -127.16 -38.01 6.88
C ILE A 117 -125.71 -37.88 6.42
N ARG A 118 -124.85 -38.67 7.05
CA ARG A 118 -123.40 -38.80 6.80
C ARG A 118 -123.11 -39.06 5.31
N ASN A 119 -122.35 -38.18 4.66
CA ASN A 119 -121.92 -38.37 3.27
C ASN A 119 -120.51 -39.01 3.23
N GLU A 120 -120.45 -40.34 3.08
CA GLU A 120 -119.22 -41.14 3.09
C GLU A 120 -118.16 -40.64 2.08
N SER A 121 -118.60 -39.98 0.99
CA SER A 121 -117.73 -39.39 -0.03
C SER A 121 -116.83 -38.28 0.52
N GLN A 122 -117.33 -37.43 1.43
CA GLN A 122 -116.55 -36.31 1.97
C GLN A 122 -115.45 -36.80 2.93
N ILE A 123 -115.71 -37.86 3.69
CA ILE A 123 -114.74 -38.48 4.61
C ILE A 123 -113.58 -39.10 3.83
N SER A 124 -113.86 -39.71 2.66
CA SER A 124 -112.81 -40.28 1.81
C SER A 124 -111.87 -39.21 1.27
N ILE A 125 -112.41 -38.09 0.78
CA ILE A 125 -111.63 -36.95 0.26
C ILE A 125 -110.77 -36.35 1.39
N LEU A 126 -111.36 -36.11 2.56
CA LEU A 126 -110.63 -35.59 3.72
C LEU A 126 -109.48 -36.49 4.17
N LYS A 127 -109.62 -37.82 4.10
CA LYS A 127 -108.53 -38.76 4.43
C LYS A 127 -107.40 -38.72 3.39
N GLU A 128 -107.74 -38.59 2.12
CA GLU A 128 -106.77 -38.48 1.03
C GLU A 128 -105.97 -37.18 1.14
N ASP A 129 -106.65 -36.06 1.40
CA ASP A 129 -106.01 -34.78 1.68
C ASP A 129 -105.09 -34.84 2.91
N LEU A 130 -105.53 -35.47 4.01
CA LEU A 130 -104.73 -35.62 5.22
C LEU A 130 -103.45 -36.42 4.96
N LYS A 131 -103.54 -37.49 4.17
CA LYS A 131 -102.38 -38.29 3.76
C LYS A 131 -101.41 -37.45 2.92
N ASN A 132 -101.93 -36.66 1.99
CA ASN A 132 -101.13 -35.79 1.13
C ASN A 132 -100.41 -34.69 1.95
N TYR A 133 -101.10 -34.08 2.92
CA TYR A 133 -100.48 -33.11 3.83
C TYR A 133 -99.43 -33.74 4.76
N GLN A 134 -99.62 -34.98 5.21
CA GLN A 134 -98.61 -35.70 5.99
C GLN A 134 -97.34 -35.96 5.17
N GLU A 135 -97.49 -36.36 3.91
CA GLU A 135 -96.37 -36.62 3.00
C GLU A 135 -95.60 -35.33 2.68
N GLN A 136 -96.30 -34.22 2.45
CA GLN A 136 -95.69 -32.90 2.30
C GLN A 136 -94.93 -32.46 3.56
N LEU A 137 -95.52 -32.64 4.75
CA LEU A 137 -94.86 -32.30 6.01
C LEU A 137 -93.56 -33.09 6.21
N GLN A 138 -93.56 -34.38 5.85
CA GLN A 138 -92.35 -35.19 5.94
C GLN A 138 -91.25 -34.67 5.02
N ASN A 139 -91.58 -34.33 3.77
CA ASN A 139 -90.62 -33.73 2.84
C ASN A 139 -90.05 -32.40 3.39
N TYR A 140 -90.87 -31.57 4.02
CA TYR A 140 -90.40 -30.33 4.66
C TYR A 140 -89.45 -30.58 5.84
N LEU A 141 -89.70 -31.63 6.63
CA LEU A 141 -88.79 -32.03 7.72
C LEU A 141 -87.46 -32.52 7.17
N ASP A 142 -87.46 -33.31 6.10
CA ASP A 142 -86.24 -33.81 5.46
C ASP A 142 -85.42 -32.65 4.86
N TYR A 143 -86.07 -31.68 4.20
CA TYR A 143 -85.39 -30.47 3.73
C TYR A 143 -84.79 -29.64 4.87
N LYS A 144 -85.48 -29.56 6.02
CA LYS A 144 -84.95 -28.85 7.19
C LYS A 144 -83.65 -29.49 7.69
N VAL A 145 -83.61 -30.82 7.79
CA VAL A 145 -82.40 -31.55 8.20
C VAL A 145 -81.23 -31.26 7.25
N GLN A 146 -81.47 -31.30 5.93
CA GLN A 146 -80.43 -30.96 4.94
C GLN A 146 -79.94 -29.51 5.05
N ILE A 147 -80.84 -28.57 5.35
CA ILE A 147 -80.48 -27.17 5.56
C ILE A 147 -79.60 -27.02 6.81
N ASP A 148 -79.96 -27.68 7.90
CA ASP A 148 -79.19 -27.64 9.15
C ASP A 148 -77.78 -28.22 8.95
N GLU A 149 -77.65 -29.37 8.26
CA GLU A 149 -76.34 -29.95 7.90
C GLU A 149 -75.52 -29.00 7.00
N SER A 150 -76.15 -28.36 6.01
CA SER A 150 -75.47 -27.40 5.14
C SER A 150 -74.98 -26.16 5.89
N ALA A 151 -75.74 -25.70 6.90
CA ALA A 151 -75.37 -24.58 7.74
C ALA A 151 -74.15 -24.90 8.62
N GLU A 152 -74.07 -26.12 9.16
CA GLU A 152 -72.88 -26.58 9.88
C GLU A 152 -71.65 -26.62 8.97
N LEU A 153 -71.77 -27.15 7.75
CA LEU A 153 -70.68 -27.18 6.77
C LEU A 153 -70.19 -25.78 6.39
N ILE A 154 -71.11 -24.83 6.18
CA ILE A 154 -70.76 -23.44 5.86
C ILE A 154 -69.99 -22.78 7.02
N ASN A 155 -70.40 -23.05 8.26
CA ASN A 155 -69.69 -22.51 9.43
C ASN A 155 -68.29 -23.12 9.56
N ALA A 156 -68.14 -24.43 9.35
CA ALA A 156 -66.82 -25.08 9.32
C ALA A 156 -65.91 -24.48 8.23
N MET A 157 -66.43 -24.33 7.00
CA MET A 157 -65.69 -23.69 5.90
C MET A 157 -65.29 -22.25 6.21
N LYS A 158 -66.15 -21.49 6.91
CA LYS A 158 -65.87 -20.10 7.31
C LYS A 158 -64.74 -20.03 8.33
N ASP A 159 -64.68 -20.96 9.27
CA ASP A 159 -63.62 -21.01 10.27
C ASP A 159 -62.28 -21.47 9.65
N ASP A 160 -62.31 -22.43 8.73
CA ASP A 160 -61.14 -22.80 7.93
C ASP A 160 -60.62 -21.61 7.10
N LEU A 161 -61.50 -20.83 6.48
CA LEU A 161 -61.14 -19.63 5.71
C LEU A 161 -60.46 -18.56 6.58
N LYS A 162 -60.92 -18.37 7.81
CA LYS A 162 -60.26 -17.46 8.77
C LYS A 162 -58.88 -17.97 9.17
N ALA A 163 -58.74 -19.27 9.41
CA ALA A 163 -57.46 -19.87 9.74
C ALA A 163 -56.44 -19.71 8.59
N TYR A 164 -56.87 -19.98 7.34
CA TYR A 164 -56.04 -19.73 6.15
C TYR A 164 -55.67 -18.26 5.98
N HIS A 165 -56.60 -17.33 6.22
CA HIS A 165 -56.31 -15.90 6.14
C HIS A 165 -55.24 -15.47 7.14
N SER A 166 -55.34 -15.91 8.40
CA SER A 166 -54.34 -15.63 9.44
C SER A 166 -52.97 -16.19 9.06
N GLN A 167 -52.91 -17.44 8.56
CA GLN A 167 -51.65 -18.04 8.12
C GLN A 167 -51.02 -17.28 6.94
N TYR A 168 -51.84 -16.78 6.02
CA TYR A 168 -51.38 -15.96 4.90
C TYR A 168 -50.82 -14.62 5.36
N GLU A 169 -51.49 -13.96 6.31
CA GLU A 169 -51.04 -12.69 6.89
C GLU A 169 -49.69 -12.85 7.62
N ASP A 170 -49.56 -13.92 8.42
CA ASP A 170 -48.31 -14.28 9.08
C ASP A 170 -47.19 -14.56 8.05
N ALA A 171 -47.49 -15.35 7.01
CA ALA A 171 -46.54 -15.65 5.95
C ALA A 171 -46.10 -14.39 5.18
N SER A 172 -47.03 -13.48 4.87
CA SER A 172 -46.73 -12.20 4.22
C SER A 172 -45.79 -11.35 5.08
N SER A 173 -46.08 -11.24 6.38
CA SER A 173 -45.24 -10.48 7.30
C SER A 173 -43.83 -11.07 7.42
N HIS A 174 -43.71 -12.41 7.38
CA HIS A 174 -42.43 -13.10 7.37
C HIS A 174 -41.65 -12.83 6.07
N VAL A 175 -42.32 -12.87 4.92
CA VAL A 175 -41.73 -12.53 3.62
C VAL A 175 -41.21 -11.10 3.63
N ASP A 176 -42.00 -10.12 4.09
CA ASP A 176 -41.56 -8.72 4.18
C ASP A 176 -40.33 -8.55 5.08
N SER A 177 -40.29 -9.29 6.20
CA SER A 177 -39.12 -9.30 7.10
C SER A 177 -37.88 -9.87 6.41
N VAL A 178 -38.01 -10.99 5.70
CA VAL A 178 -36.92 -11.62 4.95
C VAL A 178 -36.43 -10.71 3.83
N VAL A 179 -37.33 -10.09 3.06
CA VAL A 179 -36.97 -9.13 2.01
C VAL A 179 -36.17 -7.97 2.58
N SER A 180 -36.62 -7.36 3.69
CA SER A 180 -35.88 -6.27 4.35
C SER A 180 -34.50 -6.69 4.85
N GLN A 181 -34.35 -7.93 5.34
CA GLN A 181 -33.04 -8.45 5.75
C GLN A 181 -32.11 -8.66 4.55
N VAL A 182 -32.63 -9.20 3.44
CA VAL A 182 -31.87 -9.40 2.20
C VAL A 182 -31.42 -8.07 1.61
N GLU A 183 -32.29 -7.05 1.58
CA GLU A 183 -31.94 -5.70 1.11
C GLU A 183 -30.79 -5.10 1.94
N LYS A 184 -30.86 -5.19 3.27
CA LYS A 184 -29.77 -4.73 4.16
C LYS A 184 -28.46 -5.47 3.91
N GLN A 185 -28.51 -6.79 3.69
CA GLN A 185 -27.31 -7.58 3.38
C GLN A 185 -26.75 -7.21 2.01
N LEU A 186 -27.60 -6.91 1.02
CA LEU A 186 -27.19 -6.53 -0.32
C LEU A 186 -26.53 -5.14 -0.33
N GLU A 187 -27.04 -4.19 0.46
CA GLU A 187 -26.40 -2.90 0.69
C GLU A 187 -25.02 -3.04 1.36
N ALA A 188 -24.92 -3.89 2.39
CA ALA A 188 -23.65 -4.18 3.05
C ALA A 188 -22.63 -4.81 2.09
N LEU A 189 -23.05 -5.82 1.31
CA LEU A 189 -22.20 -6.48 0.32
C LEU A 189 -21.73 -5.50 -0.76
N THR A 190 -22.61 -4.61 -1.22
CA THR A 190 -22.25 -3.57 -2.21
C THR A 190 -21.17 -2.63 -1.68
N ARG A 191 -21.27 -2.24 -0.40
CA ARG A 191 -20.26 -1.43 0.28
C ARG A 191 -18.93 -2.15 0.43
N ASP A 192 -18.96 -3.44 0.76
CA ASP A 192 -17.75 -4.27 0.90
C ASP A 192 -17.06 -4.46 -0.46
N VAL A 193 -17.81 -4.68 -1.54
CA VAL A 193 -17.27 -4.74 -2.91
C VAL A 193 -16.60 -3.43 -3.29
N SER A 194 -17.24 -2.28 -3.05
CA SER A 194 -16.63 -0.97 -3.34
C SER A 194 -15.35 -0.72 -2.52
N THR A 195 -15.31 -1.19 -1.26
CA THR A 195 -14.11 -1.12 -0.43
C THR A 195 -12.99 -1.97 -1.02
N ALA A 196 -13.30 -3.21 -1.41
CA ALA A 196 -12.33 -4.12 -2.02
C ALA A 196 -11.78 -3.58 -3.35
N GLU A 197 -12.61 -2.96 -4.19
CA GLU A 197 -12.17 -2.31 -5.44
C GLU A 197 -11.16 -1.18 -5.16
N ASN A 198 -11.43 -0.33 -4.18
CA ASN A 198 -10.51 0.73 -3.75
C ASN A 198 -9.18 0.16 -3.23
N GLU A 199 -9.22 -0.91 -2.42
CA GLU A 199 -8.02 -1.58 -1.93
C GLU A 199 -7.18 -2.17 -3.07
N VAL A 200 -7.82 -2.79 -4.06
CA VAL A 200 -7.15 -3.32 -5.25
C VAL A 200 -6.47 -2.19 -6.03
N GLU A 201 -7.11 -1.04 -6.20
CA GLU A 201 -6.50 0.13 -6.85
C GLU A 201 -5.27 0.64 -6.05
N GLN A 202 -5.37 0.71 -4.72
CA GLN A 202 -4.25 1.06 -3.85
C GLN A 202 -3.09 0.06 -3.94
N ILE A 203 -3.38 -1.24 -4.03
CA ILE A 203 -2.36 -2.28 -4.24
C ILE A 203 -1.67 -2.08 -5.59
N ILE A 204 -2.42 -1.81 -6.66
CA ILE A 204 -1.86 -1.57 -8.00
C ILE A 204 -0.95 -0.33 -8.00
N THR A 205 -1.39 0.78 -7.41
CA THR A 205 -0.57 2.00 -7.33
C THR A 205 0.69 1.80 -6.50
N THR A 206 0.59 1.07 -5.39
CA THR A 206 1.74 0.73 -4.53
C THR A 206 2.72 -0.20 -5.24
N LYS A 207 2.23 -1.24 -5.92
CA LYS A 207 3.04 -2.12 -6.78
C LYS A 207 3.82 -1.31 -7.82
N ASN A 208 3.16 -0.37 -8.50
CA ASN A 208 3.81 0.49 -9.49
C ASN A 208 4.91 1.37 -8.87
N LYS A 209 4.70 1.91 -7.67
CA LYS A 209 5.74 2.64 -6.92
C LYS A 209 6.93 1.73 -6.57
N ILE A 210 6.69 0.51 -6.10
CA ILE A 210 7.73 -0.46 -5.79
C ILE A 210 8.56 -0.80 -7.04
N VAL A 211 7.91 -1.05 -8.18
CA VAL A 211 8.59 -1.33 -9.44
C VAL A 211 9.48 -0.16 -9.87
N ARG A 212 8.97 1.09 -9.81
CA ARG A 212 9.79 2.29 -10.11
C ARG A 212 10.99 2.41 -9.18
N ASN A 213 10.79 2.22 -7.87
CA ASN A 213 11.86 2.27 -6.89
C ASN A 213 12.91 1.17 -7.12
N LYS A 214 12.48 -0.04 -7.50
CA LYS A 214 13.39 -1.14 -7.85
C LYS A 214 14.26 -0.78 -9.06
N VAL A 215 13.68 -0.19 -10.11
CA VAL A 215 14.43 0.27 -11.29
C VAL A 215 15.43 1.38 -10.92
N ALA A 216 15.00 2.36 -10.10
CA ALA A 216 15.86 3.44 -9.64
C ALA A 216 17.01 2.94 -8.75
N TYR A 217 16.75 1.94 -7.90
CA TYR A 217 17.76 1.27 -7.09
C TYR A 217 18.77 0.53 -7.97
N GLN A 218 18.30 -0.26 -8.94
CA GLN A 218 19.18 -0.97 -9.87
C GLN A 218 20.09 0.00 -10.64
N GLY A 219 19.53 1.09 -11.17
CA GLY A 219 20.33 2.12 -11.84
C GLY A 219 21.35 2.80 -10.91
N SER A 220 21.08 2.85 -9.60
CA SER A 220 22.04 3.34 -8.61
C SER A 220 23.17 2.33 -8.36
N VAL A 221 22.83 1.03 -8.26
CA VAL A 221 23.82 -0.05 -8.15
C VAL A 221 24.75 -0.07 -9.35
N ASP A 222 24.22 0.06 -10.57
CA ASP A 222 25.03 0.08 -11.79
C ASP A 222 26.02 1.26 -11.80
N ARG A 223 25.57 2.45 -11.36
CA ARG A 223 26.46 3.62 -11.19
C ARG A 223 27.53 3.40 -10.13
N PHE A 224 27.19 2.76 -9.01
CA PHE A 224 28.17 2.43 -7.97
C PHE A 224 29.22 1.45 -8.48
N ASN A 225 28.82 0.44 -9.24
CA ASN A 225 29.77 -0.51 -9.82
C ASN A 225 30.72 0.17 -10.82
N GLN A 226 30.21 1.06 -11.68
CA GLN A 226 31.05 1.87 -12.57
C GLN A 226 32.03 2.76 -11.79
N LEU A 227 31.62 3.32 -10.66
CA LEU A 227 32.50 4.13 -9.83
C LEU A 227 33.61 3.28 -9.19
N ILE A 228 33.30 2.07 -8.74
CA ILE A 228 34.27 1.12 -8.19
C ILE A 228 35.31 0.76 -9.26
N GLU A 229 34.87 0.40 -10.46
CA GLU A 229 35.77 0.07 -11.58
C GLU A 229 36.72 1.23 -11.95
N ASN A 230 36.19 2.47 -11.97
CA ASN A 230 37.01 3.66 -12.18
C ASN A 230 38.01 3.91 -11.04
N LEU A 231 37.63 3.62 -9.79
CA LEU A 231 38.53 3.76 -8.63
C LEU A 231 39.64 2.70 -8.65
N GLU A 232 39.33 1.46 -9.03
CA GLU A 232 40.31 0.40 -9.20
C GLU A 232 41.33 0.78 -10.28
N THR A 233 40.87 1.24 -11.44
CA THR A 233 41.74 1.71 -12.54
C THR A 233 42.66 2.85 -12.08
N ARG A 234 42.12 3.85 -11.39
CA ARG A 234 42.92 4.96 -10.85
C ARG A 234 43.91 4.53 -9.78
N ASN A 235 43.56 3.52 -8.97
CA ASN A 235 44.45 2.98 -7.97
C ASN A 235 45.62 2.22 -8.60
N GLU A 236 45.38 1.48 -9.69
CA GLU A 236 46.43 0.85 -10.49
C GLU A 236 47.36 1.91 -11.12
N GLU A 237 46.81 2.97 -11.71
CA GLU A 237 47.58 4.09 -12.25
C GLU A 237 48.45 4.78 -11.17
N ALA A 238 47.86 5.07 -10.00
CA ALA A 238 48.58 5.66 -8.88
C ALA A 238 49.73 4.75 -8.39
N THR A 239 49.49 3.44 -8.34
CA THR A 239 50.53 2.47 -7.95
C THR A 239 51.69 2.48 -8.96
N SER A 240 51.38 2.47 -10.26
CA SER A 240 52.41 2.57 -11.31
C SER A 240 53.19 3.88 -11.24
N GLN A 241 52.53 5.00 -10.93
CA GLN A 241 53.21 6.29 -10.72
C GLN A 241 54.15 6.24 -9.51
N ILE A 242 53.74 5.64 -8.40
CA ILE A 242 54.60 5.48 -7.21
C ILE A 242 55.86 4.68 -7.56
N GLU A 243 55.72 3.55 -8.27
CA GLU A 243 56.88 2.77 -8.74
C GLU A 243 57.81 3.61 -9.63
N SER A 244 57.25 4.41 -10.55
CA SER A 244 58.05 5.31 -11.39
C SER A 244 58.80 6.38 -10.56
N ILE A 245 58.18 6.91 -9.50
CA ILE A 245 58.82 7.88 -8.62
C ILE A 245 59.95 7.22 -7.82
N GLU A 246 59.77 5.99 -7.34
CA GLU A 246 60.82 5.25 -6.63
C GLU A 246 62.04 4.99 -7.51
N THR A 247 61.83 4.61 -8.78
CA THR A 247 62.92 4.40 -9.74
C THR A 247 63.67 5.70 -10.05
N ILE A 248 62.96 6.81 -10.23
CA ILE A 248 63.56 8.14 -10.41
C ILE A 248 64.36 8.53 -9.17
N LYS A 249 63.81 8.36 -7.97
CA LYS A 249 64.50 8.66 -6.71
C LYS A 249 65.80 7.88 -6.58
N LYS A 250 65.79 6.59 -6.90
CA LYS A 250 67.00 5.75 -6.90
C LYS A 250 68.06 6.30 -7.87
N THR A 251 67.64 6.64 -9.08
CA THR A 251 68.53 7.21 -10.11
C THR A 251 69.15 8.54 -9.65
N ILE A 252 68.37 9.40 -8.99
CA ILE A 252 68.86 10.67 -8.44
C ILE A 252 69.93 10.44 -7.37
N ILE A 253 69.71 9.48 -6.46
CA ILE A 253 70.69 9.13 -5.41
C ILE A 253 72.01 8.65 -6.03
N GLU A 254 71.93 7.74 -7.01
CA GLU A 254 73.12 7.23 -7.73
C GLU A 254 73.87 8.35 -8.46
N GLN A 255 73.15 9.27 -9.11
CA GLN A 255 73.75 10.43 -9.77
C GLN A 255 74.41 11.39 -8.77
N GLN A 256 73.78 11.64 -7.63
CA GLN A 256 74.33 12.51 -6.59
C GLN A 256 75.65 11.94 -6.03
N GLU A 257 75.71 10.63 -5.78
CA GLU A 257 76.93 9.95 -5.35
C GLU A 257 78.04 10.06 -6.41
N SER A 258 77.70 9.84 -7.69
CA SER A 258 78.65 10.00 -8.79
C SER A 258 79.18 11.44 -8.92
N ILE A 259 78.33 12.46 -8.76
CA ILE A 259 78.74 13.86 -8.83
C ILE A 259 79.68 14.18 -7.68
N GLN A 260 79.38 13.74 -6.46
CA GLN A 260 80.22 13.96 -5.29
C GLN A 260 81.62 13.37 -5.49
N ASN A 261 81.69 12.12 -5.97
CA ASN A 261 82.97 11.46 -6.29
C ASN A 261 83.78 12.22 -7.34
N ILE A 262 83.14 12.74 -8.40
CA ILE A 262 83.81 13.54 -9.43
C ILE A 262 84.34 14.88 -8.86
N ILE A 263 83.57 15.55 -8.00
CA ILE A 263 83.99 16.81 -7.36
C ILE A 263 85.23 16.59 -6.48
N ASP A 264 85.23 15.53 -5.68
CA ASP A 264 86.36 15.20 -4.80
C ASP A 264 87.61 14.83 -5.60
N ASP A 265 87.45 14.05 -6.68
CA ASP A 265 88.57 13.71 -7.57
C ASP A 265 89.13 14.93 -8.33
N ALA A 266 88.25 15.82 -8.82
CA ALA A 266 88.65 17.04 -9.52
C ALA A 266 89.40 18.02 -8.60
N ASN A 267 88.94 18.18 -7.36
CA ASN A 267 89.61 19.04 -6.37
C ASN A 267 91.00 18.52 -6.02
N ARG A 268 91.13 17.21 -5.75
CA ARG A 268 92.41 16.56 -5.48
C ARG A 268 93.40 16.71 -6.64
N ALA A 269 92.94 16.49 -7.87
CA ALA A 269 93.79 16.60 -9.06
C ALA A 269 94.21 18.04 -9.36
N SER A 270 93.32 19.02 -9.13
CA SER A 270 93.55 20.44 -9.48
C SER A 270 94.62 21.10 -8.59
N MET A 271 94.45 21.08 -7.26
CA MET A 271 95.36 21.78 -6.36
C MET A 271 96.73 21.10 -6.25
N ALA A 272 96.78 19.79 -5.96
CA ALA A 272 98.04 19.06 -5.84
C ALA A 272 98.77 18.96 -7.20
N GLY A 273 98.02 18.74 -8.30
CA GLY A 273 98.58 18.70 -9.64
C GLY A 273 99.32 19.99 -10.03
N SER A 274 98.80 21.16 -9.65
CA SER A 274 99.43 22.45 -9.95
C SER A 274 100.80 22.63 -9.26
N PHE A 275 100.94 22.23 -8.00
CA PHE A 275 102.22 22.28 -7.27
C PHE A 275 103.23 21.27 -7.82
N LYS A 276 102.79 20.06 -8.16
CA LYS A 276 103.64 19.05 -8.80
C LYS A 276 104.17 19.55 -10.13
N LYS A 277 103.29 20.09 -10.98
CA LYS A 277 103.69 20.68 -12.27
C LYS A 277 104.73 21.78 -12.08
N ARG A 278 104.54 22.68 -11.10
CA ARG A 278 105.49 23.77 -10.84
C ARG A 278 106.84 23.28 -10.31
N LYS A 279 106.84 22.27 -9.42
CA LYS A 279 108.05 21.59 -8.96
C LYS A 279 108.83 20.98 -10.15
N ASP A 280 108.11 20.32 -11.07
CA ASP A 280 108.71 19.64 -12.20
C ASP A 280 109.24 20.62 -13.26
N GLU A 281 108.56 21.75 -13.48
CA GLU A 281 109.02 22.85 -14.35
C GLU A 281 110.36 23.45 -13.90
N LEU A 282 110.67 23.42 -12.59
CA LEU A 282 111.93 23.95 -12.04
C LEU A 282 113.14 23.05 -12.31
N ASN A 283 112.95 21.76 -12.62
CA ASN A 283 114.04 20.84 -12.94
C ASN A 283 114.86 21.31 -14.16
N GLY A 284 114.20 21.87 -15.17
CA GLY A 284 114.85 22.37 -16.40
C GLY A 284 115.83 23.51 -16.11
N PRO A 285 115.38 24.63 -15.51
CA PRO A 285 116.23 25.75 -15.12
C PRO A 285 117.37 25.37 -14.16
N ILE A 286 117.12 24.51 -13.17
CA ILE A 286 118.14 23.96 -12.24
C ILE A 286 119.23 23.24 -13.05
N ARG A 287 118.83 22.32 -13.93
CA ARG A 287 119.77 21.54 -14.74
C ARG A 287 120.55 22.43 -15.72
N SER A 288 119.91 23.44 -16.32
CA SER A 288 120.60 24.41 -17.17
C SER A 288 121.63 25.24 -16.38
N SER A 289 121.27 25.71 -15.18
CA SER A 289 122.20 26.46 -14.31
C SER A 289 123.41 25.60 -13.93
N TRP A 290 123.17 24.32 -13.60
CA TRP A 290 124.23 23.36 -13.31
C TRP A 290 125.20 23.17 -14.49
N TRP A 291 124.69 22.99 -15.71
CA TRP A 291 125.51 22.92 -16.92
C TRP A 291 126.29 24.20 -17.20
N ILE A 292 125.67 25.39 -17.01
CA ILE A 292 126.35 26.68 -17.17
C ILE A 292 127.50 26.84 -16.16
N MET A 293 127.27 26.44 -14.91
CA MET A 293 128.28 26.50 -13.85
C MET A 293 129.49 25.62 -14.19
N ILE A 294 129.24 24.37 -14.58
CA ILE A 294 130.29 23.41 -14.94
C ILE A 294 131.05 23.88 -16.18
N SER A 295 130.33 24.34 -17.21
CA SER A 295 130.96 24.87 -18.42
C SER A 295 131.85 26.06 -18.11
N SER A 296 131.42 26.96 -17.23
CA SER A 296 132.21 28.13 -16.82
C SER A 296 133.47 27.73 -16.05
N LEU A 297 133.38 26.72 -15.19
CA LEU A 297 134.53 26.21 -14.43
C LEU A 297 135.54 25.49 -15.32
N ILE A 298 135.06 24.71 -16.31
CA ILE A 298 135.92 24.06 -17.31
C ILE A 298 136.64 25.10 -18.16
N LEU A 299 135.94 26.15 -18.61
CA LEU A 299 136.56 27.26 -19.35
C LEU A 299 137.58 28.02 -18.50
N ALA A 300 137.27 28.30 -17.23
CA ALA A 300 138.21 28.93 -16.30
C ALA A 300 139.48 28.09 -16.13
N ALA A 301 139.33 26.77 -15.94
CA ALA A 301 140.47 25.84 -15.81
C ALA A 301 141.29 25.75 -17.11
N GLY A 302 140.63 25.67 -18.27
CA GLY A 302 141.30 25.62 -19.57
C GLY A 302 142.06 26.91 -19.91
N VAL A 303 141.44 28.08 -19.69
CA VAL A 303 142.10 29.38 -19.85
C VAL A 303 143.27 29.51 -18.88
N SER A 304 143.10 29.11 -17.62
CA SER A 304 144.19 29.08 -16.64
C SER A 304 145.36 28.21 -17.11
N ALA A 305 145.09 27.00 -17.62
CA ALA A 305 146.10 26.11 -18.15
C ALA A 305 146.85 26.72 -19.35
N ILE A 306 146.15 27.32 -20.31
CA ILE A 306 146.76 28.00 -21.47
C ILE A 306 147.63 29.18 -21.01
N LEU A 307 147.13 29.99 -20.06
CA LEU A 307 147.87 31.12 -19.50
C LEU A 307 149.14 30.67 -18.78
N LEU A 308 149.10 29.54 -18.04
CA LEU A 308 150.25 28.92 -17.38
C LEU A 308 151.28 28.37 -18.38
N LEU A 309 150.84 27.82 -19.51
CA LEU A 309 151.73 27.37 -20.58
C LEU A 309 152.43 28.57 -21.24
N ASN A 310 151.68 29.63 -21.54
CA ASN A 310 152.20 30.85 -22.19
C ASN A 310 153.08 31.73 -21.30
N SER A 311 153.04 31.58 -19.97
CA SER A 311 153.91 32.31 -19.05
C SER A 311 155.30 31.68 -18.87
N GLY A 312 155.62 30.65 -19.66
CA GLY A 312 156.97 30.07 -19.73
C GLY A 312 157.28 29.08 -18.61
N LEU A 313 156.26 28.55 -17.91
CA LEU A 313 156.45 27.59 -16.80
C LEU A 313 157.20 26.32 -17.25
N LEU A 314 156.91 25.83 -18.46
CA LEU A 314 157.57 24.64 -19.03
C LEU A 314 158.95 24.95 -19.63
N THR A 315 159.29 26.22 -19.84
CA THR A 315 160.56 26.66 -20.45
C THR A 315 161.56 27.21 -19.43
N GLY A 316 161.28 27.09 -18.12
CA GLY A 316 162.21 27.41 -17.03
C GLY A 316 162.37 28.90 -16.70
N GLU A 317 161.85 29.82 -17.51
CA GLU A 317 161.85 31.26 -17.28
C GLU A 317 160.44 31.76 -16.92
N PHE A 318 159.98 31.46 -15.71
CA PHE A 318 158.64 31.87 -15.27
C PHE A 318 158.58 33.36 -14.92
N LYS A 319 157.93 34.16 -15.77
CA LYS A 319 157.69 35.58 -15.50
C LYS A 319 156.44 35.76 -14.65
N TYR A 320 156.62 35.88 -13.34
CA TYR A 320 155.53 36.07 -12.37
C TYR A 320 154.64 37.29 -12.71
N GLN A 321 155.24 38.35 -13.23
CA GLN A 321 154.51 39.56 -13.65
C GLN A 321 153.54 39.29 -14.81
N ASP A 322 153.96 38.50 -15.81
CA ASP A 322 153.11 38.16 -16.97
C ASP A 322 151.94 37.25 -16.61
N PHE A 323 152.07 36.45 -15.55
CA PHE A 323 150.98 35.62 -15.04
C PHE A 323 149.97 36.45 -14.23
N LEU A 324 150.44 37.32 -13.33
CA LEU A 324 149.57 38.15 -12.50
C LEU A 324 148.72 39.13 -13.33
N VAL A 325 149.29 39.73 -14.38
CA VAL A 325 148.56 40.65 -15.27
C VAL A 325 147.40 39.96 -15.99
N LYS A 326 147.42 38.63 -16.11
CA LYS A 326 146.42 37.84 -16.84
C LYS A 326 145.33 37.22 -15.94
N ILE A 327 145.41 37.34 -14.62
CA ILE A 327 144.35 36.91 -13.68
C ILE A 327 142.97 37.55 -13.96
N PRO A 328 142.86 38.85 -14.33
CA PRO A 328 141.58 39.45 -14.68
C PRO A 328 140.84 38.75 -15.84
N VAL A 329 141.54 37.94 -16.66
CA VAL A 329 140.94 37.17 -17.76
C VAL A 329 140.09 35.99 -17.24
N ILE A 330 140.43 35.43 -16.08
CA ILE A 330 139.71 34.29 -15.48
C ILE A 330 138.53 34.76 -14.62
N ALA A 331 138.60 35.99 -14.08
CA ALA A 331 137.60 36.54 -13.16
C ALA A 331 136.15 36.48 -13.69
N PRO A 332 135.85 36.77 -14.98
CA PRO A 332 134.48 36.65 -15.51
C PRO A 332 133.92 35.22 -15.43
N PHE A 333 134.74 34.19 -15.66
CA PHE A 333 134.30 32.80 -15.60
C PHE A 333 134.04 32.32 -14.17
N ILE A 334 134.86 32.76 -13.21
CA ILE A 334 134.62 32.49 -11.79
C ILE A 334 133.34 33.19 -11.33
N TRP A 335 133.11 34.43 -11.77
CA TRP A 335 131.88 35.16 -11.47
C TRP A 335 130.64 34.44 -12.03
N ILE A 336 130.68 33.96 -13.27
CA ILE A 336 129.58 33.20 -13.88
C ILE A 336 129.33 31.89 -13.12
N ALA A 337 130.37 31.16 -12.72
CA ALA A 337 130.23 29.94 -11.93
C ALA A 337 129.60 30.22 -10.56
N TRP A 338 130.07 31.27 -9.87
CA TRP A 338 129.52 31.70 -8.59
C TRP A 338 128.06 32.16 -8.70
N SER A 339 127.74 33.01 -9.67
CA SER A 339 126.39 33.50 -9.93
C SER A 339 125.42 32.37 -10.28
N SER A 340 125.87 31.40 -11.09
CA SER A 340 125.06 30.22 -11.43
C SER A 340 124.85 29.31 -10.23
N SER A 341 125.85 29.14 -9.35
CA SER A 341 125.70 28.39 -8.10
C SER A 341 124.66 29.02 -7.18
N GLN A 342 124.69 30.35 -7.02
CA GLN A 342 123.69 31.10 -6.25
C GLN A 342 122.28 30.91 -6.83
N ARG A 343 122.12 31.12 -8.14
CA ARG A 343 120.85 30.90 -8.84
C ARG A 343 120.33 29.47 -8.64
N ASN A 344 121.20 28.46 -8.72
CA ASN A 344 120.82 27.06 -8.54
C ASN A 344 120.33 26.79 -7.10
N ASN A 345 121.02 27.31 -6.10
CA ASN A 345 120.60 27.19 -4.69
C ASN A 345 119.22 27.82 -4.45
N TYR A 346 118.94 28.97 -5.08
CA TYR A 346 117.62 29.58 -5.01
C TYR A 346 116.54 28.72 -5.67
N LEU A 347 116.81 28.18 -6.87
CA LEU A 347 115.84 27.35 -7.58
C LEU A 347 115.54 26.04 -6.84
N ILE A 348 116.54 25.40 -6.22
CA ILE A 348 116.34 24.20 -5.39
C ILE A 348 115.44 24.51 -4.19
N ARG A 349 115.64 25.65 -3.50
CA ARG A 349 114.77 26.04 -2.38
C ARG A 349 113.32 26.24 -2.81
N ILE A 350 113.11 26.90 -3.95
CA ILE A 350 111.77 27.09 -4.50
C ILE A 350 111.16 25.72 -4.86
N GLN A 351 111.95 24.81 -5.43
CA GLN A 351 111.50 23.46 -5.77
C GLN A 351 111.10 22.66 -4.52
N GLU A 352 111.88 22.71 -3.45
CA GLU A 352 111.55 22.03 -2.18
C GLU A 352 110.29 22.62 -1.53
N ASP A 353 110.07 23.94 -1.60
CA ASP A 353 108.83 24.56 -1.10
C ASP A 353 107.61 24.10 -1.92
N TYR A 354 107.73 23.97 -3.24
CA TYR A 354 106.66 23.39 -4.06
C TYR A 354 106.46 21.89 -3.84
N ALA A 355 107.53 21.14 -3.57
CA ALA A 355 107.43 19.72 -3.22
C ALA A 355 106.72 19.53 -1.88
N PHE A 356 107.02 20.38 -0.89
CA PHE A 356 106.31 20.43 0.38
C PHE A 356 104.84 20.78 0.19
N LYS A 357 104.53 21.84 -0.57
CA LYS A 357 103.14 22.23 -0.90
C LYS A 357 102.37 21.11 -1.60
N TYR A 358 103.01 20.37 -2.50
CA TYR A 358 102.41 19.20 -3.15
C TYR A 358 102.08 18.09 -2.14
N ALA A 359 103.01 17.73 -1.26
CA ALA A 359 102.79 16.72 -0.24
C ALA A 359 101.70 17.15 0.76
N SER A 360 101.72 18.41 1.20
CA SER A 360 100.69 18.98 2.07
C SER A 360 99.31 18.99 1.41
N ALA A 361 99.21 19.32 0.11
CA ALA A 361 97.96 19.24 -0.63
C ALA A 361 97.39 17.81 -0.71
N MET A 362 98.25 16.82 -0.97
CA MET A 362 97.84 15.42 -1.01
C MET A 362 97.42 14.89 0.37
N ALA A 363 98.12 15.28 1.43
CA ALA A 363 97.78 14.92 2.80
C ALA A 363 96.49 15.60 3.27
N PHE A 364 96.27 16.87 2.89
CA PHE A 364 95.04 17.61 3.19
C PHE A 364 93.81 16.88 2.65
N GLU A 365 93.82 16.37 1.42
CA GLU A 365 92.70 15.58 0.88
C GLU A 365 92.43 14.30 1.70
N GLY A 366 93.49 13.61 2.15
CA GLY A 366 93.35 12.46 3.04
C GLY A 366 92.73 12.80 4.40
N TYR A 367 93.13 13.93 4.99
CA TYR A 367 92.60 14.40 6.27
C TYR A 367 91.20 14.99 6.15
N LYS A 368 90.91 15.77 5.10
CA LYS A 368 89.61 16.38 4.86
C LYS A 368 88.52 15.30 4.83
N LYS A 369 88.74 14.20 4.12
CA LYS A 369 87.78 13.08 4.07
C LYS A 369 87.50 12.49 5.45
N GLN A 370 88.53 12.31 6.28
CA GLN A 370 88.37 11.74 7.63
C GLN A 370 87.74 12.74 8.60
N VAL A 371 88.04 14.03 8.48
CA VAL A 371 87.58 15.07 9.39
C VAL A 371 86.14 15.48 9.10
N GLN A 372 85.71 15.47 7.83
CA GLN A 372 84.31 15.70 7.44
C GLN A 372 83.33 14.71 8.08
N GLU A 373 83.77 13.48 8.35
CA GLU A 373 82.95 12.45 9.00
C GLU A 373 82.89 12.61 10.54
N ILE A 374 83.81 13.38 11.15
CA ILE A 374 84.02 13.43 12.60
C ILE A 374 83.51 14.74 13.23
N ASP A 375 83.98 15.91 12.76
CA ASP A 375 83.67 17.20 13.39
C ASP A 375 83.87 18.40 12.43
N SER A 376 82.86 19.27 12.36
CA SER A 376 82.87 20.50 11.54
C SER A 376 83.83 21.57 12.05
N ASP A 377 84.08 21.66 13.37
CA ASP A 377 85.02 22.66 13.90
C ASP A 377 86.47 22.29 13.56
N LEU A 378 86.77 20.99 13.58
CA LEU A 378 88.04 20.45 13.13
C LEU A 378 88.25 20.64 11.61
N GLU A 379 87.18 20.53 10.81
CA GLU A 379 87.23 20.80 9.36
C GLU A 379 87.60 22.26 9.08
N LYS A 380 86.97 23.23 9.77
CA LYS A 380 87.30 24.65 9.64
C LYS A 380 88.75 24.93 10.01
N ARG A 381 89.21 24.39 11.14
CA ARG A 381 90.60 24.56 11.58
C ARG A 381 91.60 23.95 10.59
N LEU A 382 91.27 22.80 9.99
CA LEU A 382 92.09 22.16 8.97
C LEU A 382 92.15 23.02 7.69
N LEU A 383 91.02 23.58 7.26
CA LEU A 383 90.94 24.48 6.11
C LEU A 383 91.77 25.75 6.32
N ASP A 384 91.61 26.42 7.46
CA ASP A 384 92.35 27.65 7.79
C ASP A 384 93.87 27.41 7.80
N LEU A 385 94.33 26.36 8.49
CA LEU A 385 95.74 25.99 8.54
C LEU A 385 96.30 25.60 7.17
N SER A 386 95.49 25.00 6.31
CA SER A 386 95.92 24.57 4.97
C SER A 386 96.03 25.76 4.02
N VAL A 387 95.07 26.68 4.05
CA VAL A 387 95.12 27.93 3.28
C VAL A 387 96.32 28.76 3.70
N GLU A 388 96.56 28.91 5.01
CA GLU A 388 97.70 29.63 5.54
C GLU A 388 99.03 28.99 5.08
N ASN A 389 99.17 27.67 5.21
CA ASN A 389 100.40 26.98 4.83
C ASN A 389 100.68 26.94 3.32
N MET A 390 99.64 26.74 2.51
CA MET A 390 99.77 26.60 1.06
C MET A 390 99.82 27.96 0.34
N GLY A 391 99.21 29.00 0.92
CA GLY A 391 99.18 30.37 0.39
C GLY A 391 100.44 31.20 0.66
N MET A 392 101.36 30.74 1.52
CA MET A 392 102.59 31.48 1.81
C MET A 392 103.47 31.70 0.57
N ASN A 393 103.91 32.94 0.38
CA ASN A 393 104.73 33.34 -0.76
C ASN A 393 106.14 32.71 -0.68
N PRO A 394 106.63 32.05 -1.76
CA PRO A 394 107.97 31.45 -1.79
C PRO A 394 109.12 32.46 -1.59
N ILE A 395 108.84 33.77 -1.69
CA ILE A 395 109.83 34.84 -1.49
C ILE A 395 110.44 34.85 -0.07
N ARG A 396 109.74 34.28 0.93
CA ARG A 396 110.27 34.13 2.30
C ARG A 396 111.60 33.37 2.38
N LEU A 397 111.91 32.54 1.38
CA LEU A 397 113.14 31.73 1.33
C LEU A 397 114.37 32.57 0.95
N PHE A 398 114.18 33.82 0.53
CA PHE A 398 115.24 34.75 0.16
C PHE A 398 115.80 35.57 1.34
N ASP A 399 115.07 35.71 2.45
CA ASP A 399 115.48 36.54 3.61
C ASP A 399 116.68 35.98 4.39
N LYS A 400 116.98 34.69 4.25
CA LYS A 400 118.17 34.08 4.88
C LYS A 400 119.34 34.08 3.91
N THR A 401 120.29 34.98 4.11
CA THR A 401 121.53 35.09 3.33
C THR A 401 122.31 33.77 3.37
N VAL A 402 122.59 33.24 2.17
CA VAL A 402 123.40 32.03 2.03
C VAL A 402 124.85 32.47 1.92
N LYS A 403 125.64 32.16 2.95
CA LYS A 403 127.10 32.30 2.93
C LYS A 403 127.65 31.32 1.89
N CYS A 404 127.90 31.78 0.68
CA CYS A 404 128.35 30.90 -0.39
C CYS A 404 129.29 31.68 -1.33
N SER A 405 130.39 32.20 -0.79
CA SER A 405 131.53 32.63 -1.58
C SER A 405 132.83 32.18 -0.88
N PRO A 406 133.71 31.43 -1.57
CA PRO A 406 135.01 31.03 -1.02
C PRO A 406 135.88 32.21 -0.57
N VAL A 407 135.69 33.37 -1.21
CA VAL A 407 136.44 34.60 -0.90
C VAL A 407 135.92 35.24 0.39
N ASN A 408 134.63 35.13 0.71
CA ASN A 408 134.11 35.58 2.00
C ASN A 408 134.66 34.72 3.14
N ASP A 409 134.74 33.40 2.97
CA ASP A 409 135.30 32.50 3.98
C ASP A 409 136.83 32.71 4.13
N VAL A 410 137.57 32.95 3.04
CA VAL A 410 139.02 33.22 3.10
C VAL A 410 139.33 34.62 3.66
N ILE A 411 138.58 35.66 3.29
CA ILE A 411 138.75 37.00 3.88
C ILE A 411 138.43 36.97 5.37
N HIS A 412 137.37 36.28 5.78
CA HIS A 412 137.08 36.10 7.20
C HIS A 412 138.15 35.26 7.90
N GLY A 413 138.64 34.18 7.29
CA GLY A 413 139.74 33.36 7.83
C GLY A 413 141.07 34.11 7.95
N VAL A 414 141.40 34.98 6.98
CA VAL A 414 142.60 35.84 7.02
C VAL A 414 142.43 37.00 8.00
N ALA A 415 141.23 37.58 8.11
CA ALA A 415 140.91 38.58 9.14
C ALA A 415 140.99 37.99 10.55
N GLU A 416 140.57 36.74 10.74
CA GLU A 416 140.65 36.02 12.00
C GLU A 416 142.11 35.61 12.34
N ALA A 417 142.89 35.16 11.34
CA ALA A 417 144.31 34.84 11.51
C ALA A 417 145.18 36.08 11.79
N THR A 418 144.91 37.22 11.16
CA THR A 418 145.61 38.49 11.42
C THR A 418 145.25 39.11 12.77
N LYS A 419 144.02 38.90 13.25
CA LYS A 419 143.62 39.26 14.62
C LYS A 419 144.37 38.42 15.65
N ASN A 420 144.45 37.11 15.44
CA ASN A 420 145.19 36.19 16.31
C ASN A 420 146.71 36.43 16.31
N LEU A 421 147.32 36.84 15.19
CA LEU A 421 148.74 37.22 15.12
C LEU A 421 149.03 38.59 15.77
N LYS A 422 148.09 39.54 15.69
CA LYS A 422 148.22 40.84 16.37
C LYS A 422 148.13 40.70 17.88
N ASP A 423 147.35 39.75 18.37
CA ASP A 423 147.26 39.41 19.80
C ASP A 423 148.47 38.60 20.31
N ALA A 424 149.27 37.99 19.42
CA ALA A 424 150.46 37.21 19.78
C ALA A 424 151.79 38.01 19.83
N VAL A 425 151.87 39.19 19.18
CA VAL A 425 153.13 39.96 19.03
C VAL A 425 153.19 41.21 19.92
N ILE A 426 152.12 41.54 20.65
CA ILE A 426 152.16 42.62 21.65
C ILE A 426 151.80 42.04 23.02
N PRO A 427 152.77 41.90 23.94
CA PRO A 427 152.52 41.39 25.29
C PRO A 427 151.61 42.35 26.06
N LYS A 428 150.66 41.75 26.79
CA LYS A 428 149.94 42.39 27.90
C LYS A 428 150.92 43.18 28.77
N LYS A 429 150.78 44.50 28.79
CA LYS A 429 151.18 45.31 29.94
C LYS A 429 150.01 45.35 30.91
N GLY A 430 150.24 44.85 32.11
CA GLY A 430 149.31 44.96 33.22
C GLY A 430 149.17 46.41 33.68
N SER A 431 147.93 46.80 33.93
CA SER A 431 147.41 47.24 35.23
C SER A 431 145.90 47.13 35.18
#